data_AF-A0A4D4N7L7-F1
#
_entry.id   AF-A0A4D4N7L7-F1
#
_cell.length_a   1.000
_cell.length_b   1.000
_cell.length_c   1.000
_cell.angle_alpha   90.00
_cell.angle_beta   90.00
_cell.angle_gamma   90.00
#
_symmetry.space_group_name_H-M   'P 1'
#
loop_
_entity.id
_entity.type
_entity.pdbx_description
1 polymer ?
#
loop_
_entity_poly.entity_id
_entity_poly.type
_entity_poly.pdbx_seq_one_letter_code
_entity_poly.pdbx_strand_id
1 'polypeptide(L)'
;MFADWGYDFLKLDGVGPGSFKSGDNYNNVADVAAWQKAIAATGRPIHLELSWSLDIGHAADWKKYSNGWRIDTDIECYCNTLVTWENSVNDRWDDAPAWSSKAGPGGWNDLDAIDVGNGEMDGLTKAERQSYMTLWAINKSPLFTGDDLTKLDSYGVSLLTNKEVIAVDQNTSPVARPVTPVGDQQVWGTKNADGSYTVALFNLGDSPASVTAHWASFGFTGNASVRDLWNKTNLGTHKNKITEALPAHGSRLFTIKPGGGTLATTGYEAEAAANTLSGNASVGGCDACSGGKKVGNLYTGGKLRINDITVKKDGIYTVKVAYVSGDPRSVTVLSNSGNGTSLKFPSTGDWSTAETVSVQLALKAGSNTITFDSGSGYAPDIDRIVVPQSV
;
A
#
# COMPACT_ATOMS: atom_id res chain seq x y z
N MET A 1 11.73 8.77 36.32
CA MET A 1 10.52 9.62 36.39
C MET A 1 9.34 8.99 35.66
N PHE A 2 9.26 8.98 34.32
CA PHE A 2 8.08 8.43 33.61
C PHE A 2 7.81 6.95 33.92
N ALA A 3 8.86 6.13 33.96
CA ALA A 3 8.74 4.72 34.36
C ALA A 3 8.29 4.54 35.82
N ASP A 4 8.75 5.42 36.73
CA ASP A 4 8.39 5.39 38.16
C ASP A 4 6.93 5.79 38.37
N TRP A 5 6.41 6.69 37.52
CA TRP A 5 4.99 7.05 37.46
C TRP A 5 4.11 5.95 36.84
N GLY A 6 4.72 4.93 36.25
CA GLY A 6 4.02 3.76 35.70
C GLY A 6 3.52 3.92 34.27
N TYR A 7 4.05 4.88 33.49
CA TYR A 7 3.70 4.99 32.08
C TYR A 7 4.29 3.85 31.24
N ASP A 8 3.47 3.31 30.33
CA ASP A 8 3.83 2.21 29.42
C ASP A 8 3.90 2.65 27.95
N PHE A 9 3.62 3.92 27.67
CA PHE A 9 3.65 4.52 26.34
C PHE A 9 4.22 5.93 26.44
N LEU A 10 5.14 6.27 25.53
CA LEU A 10 5.73 7.61 25.41
C LEU A 10 5.81 7.98 23.93
N LYS A 11 5.19 9.10 23.55
CA LYS A 11 5.33 9.71 22.23
C LYS A 11 6.33 10.87 22.32
N LEU A 12 7.37 10.84 21.50
CA LEU A 12 8.29 11.96 21.30
C LEU A 12 7.86 12.72 20.05
N ASP A 13 7.58 14.01 20.23
CA ASP A 13 7.10 14.88 19.16
C ASP A 13 8.19 15.83 18.67
N GLY A 14 8.03 16.35 17.45
CA GLY A 14 9.01 17.23 16.81
C GLY A 14 10.36 16.57 16.52
N VAL A 15 10.40 15.24 16.40
CA VAL A 15 11.57 14.46 15.97
C VAL A 15 11.84 14.74 14.50
N GLY A 16 13.12 14.91 14.14
CA GLY A 16 13.58 14.95 12.76
C GLY A 16 14.88 14.17 12.56
N PRO A 17 15.34 13.99 11.30
CA PRO A 17 14.86 14.66 10.09
C PRO A 17 13.44 14.22 9.68
N GLY A 18 12.65 15.16 9.15
CA GLY A 18 11.22 15.01 8.94
C GLY A 18 10.51 16.35 8.81
N SER A 19 9.21 16.34 8.53
CA SER A 19 8.36 17.54 8.42
C SER A 19 8.95 18.62 7.49
N PHE A 20 9.48 18.19 6.33
CA PHE A 20 10.13 19.06 5.34
C PHE A 20 11.36 19.83 5.88
N LYS A 21 11.99 19.33 6.95
CA LYS A 21 13.22 19.87 7.55
C LYS A 21 14.33 18.82 7.52
N SER A 22 15.52 19.26 7.15
CA SER A 22 16.71 18.42 7.06
C SER A 22 17.97 19.20 7.41
N GLY A 23 19.09 18.49 7.56
CA GLY A 23 20.36 19.03 8.01
C GLY A 23 20.58 18.87 9.52
N ASP A 24 21.82 19.11 9.95
CA ASP A 24 22.28 18.75 11.30
C ASP A 24 21.46 19.37 12.43
N ASN A 25 20.93 20.59 12.24
CA ASN A 25 20.12 21.28 13.24
C ASN A 25 18.72 20.68 13.46
N TYR A 26 18.28 19.80 12.56
CA TYR A 26 16.98 19.12 12.61
C TYR A 26 17.13 17.60 12.74
N ASN A 27 18.35 17.10 12.96
CA ASN A 27 18.63 15.69 13.11
C ASN A 27 18.69 15.30 14.60
N ASN A 28 17.63 14.69 15.09
CA ASN A 28 17.48 14.25 16.48
C ASN A 28 17.64 12.74 16.65
N VAL A 29 18.20 12.02 15.67
CA VAL A 29 18.41 10.55 15.75
C VAL A 29 19.21 10.17 17.02
N ALA A 30 20.23 10.94 17.36
CA ALA A 30 21.04 10.71 18.56
C ALA A 30 20.24 10.91 19.86
N ASP A 31 19.32 11.88 19.88
CA ASP A 31 18.44 12.12 21.03
C ASP A 31 17.45 10.97 21.20
N VAL A 32 16.85 10.48 20.10
CA VAL A 32 15.97 9.30 20.13
C VAL A 32 16.70 8.07 20.66
N ALA A 33 17.94 7.83 20.22
CA ALA A 33 18.76 6.74 20.75
C ALA A 33 19.04 6.88 22.26
N ALA A 34 19.25 8.11 22.74
CA ALA A 34 19.42 8.38 24.17
C ALA A 34 18.14 8.10 24.98
N TRP A 35 16.96 8.49 24.46
CA TRP A 35 15.66 8.16 25.04
C TRP A 35 15.43 6.66 25.10
N GLN A 36 15.68 5.94 24.01
CA GLN A 36 15.55 4.48 23.95
C GLN A 36 16.44 3.79 25.00
N LYS A 37 17.69 4.23 25.11
CA LYS A 37 18.62 3.70 26.11
C LYS A 37 18.16 3.98 27.54
N ALA A 38 17.65 5.19 27.80
CA ALA A 38 17.13 5.57 29.11
C ALA A 38 15.90 4.74 29.49
N ILE A 39 14.97 4.53 28.55
CA ILE A 39 13.79 3.66 28.73
C ILE A 39 14.25 2.24 29.05
N ALA A 40 15.15 1.67 28.25
CA ALA A 40 15.66 0.31 28.46
C ALA A 40 16.31 0.13 29.85
N ALA A 41 17.03 1.14 30.34
CA ALA A 41 17.68 1.11 31.66
C ALA A 41 16.68 1.10 32.84
N THR A 42 15.43 1.47 32.62
CA THR A 42 14.39 1.42 33.67
C THR A 42 13.92 0.00 33.96
N GLY A 43 14.10 -0.94 33.02
CA GLY A 43 13.55 -2.29 33.11
C GLY A 43 12.03 -2.40 32.92
N ARG A 44 11.30 -1.27 32.79
CA ARG A 44 9.88 -1.26 32.42
C ARG A 44 9.75 -1.26 30.89
N PRO A 45 8.93 -2.15 30.29
CA PRO A 45 8.57 -2.04 28.89
C PRO A 45 7.76 -0.76 28.65
N ILE A 46 8.28 0.17 27.86
CA ILE A 46 7.58 1.39 27.44
C ILE A 46 7.62 1.43 25.92
N HIS A 47 6.45 1.54 25.28
CA HIS A 47 6.36 1.78 23.84
C HIS A 47 6.84 3.19 23.53
N LEU A 48 7.84 3.31 22.67
CA LEU A 48 8.36 4.59 22.21
C LEU A 48 7.84 4.89 20.80
N GLU A 49 6.97 5.89 20.69
CA GLU A 49 6.39 6.37 19.43
C GLU A 49 7.09 7.67 19.00
N LEU A 50 7.40 7.83 17.71
CA LEU A 50 8.04 9.04 17.18
C LEU A 50 7.08 9.84 16.30
N SER A 51 7.15 11.16 16.42
CA SER A 51 6.42 12.15 15.62
C SER A 51 7.36 13.31 15.35
N TRP A 52 7.38 13.96 14.19
CA TRP A 52 6.29 14.13 13.21
C TRP A 52 6.80 13.99 11.76
N SER A 53 6.02 13.36 10.86
CA SER A 53 6.30 13.24 9.40
C SER A 53 7.76 12.89 9.09
N LEU A 54 8.22 11.77 9.64
CA LEU A 54 9.64 11.44 9.66
C LEU A 54 10.21 11.16 8.27
N ASP A 55 11.49 11.46 8.06
CA ASP A 55 12.16 11.16 6.79
C ASP A 55 12.36 9.64 6.64
N ILE A 56 11.85 9.08 5.55
CA ILE A 56 11.98 7.65 5.19
C ILE A 56 13.43 7.22 5.01
N GLY A 57 14.33 8.13 4.64
CA GLY A 57 15.77 7.87 4.56
C GLY A 57 16.39 7.44 5.89
N HIS A 58 15.73 7.77 7.01
CA HIS A 58 16.13 7.40 8.36
C HIS A 58 15.30 6.25 8.96
N ALA A 59 14.47 5.56 8.17
CA ALA A 59 13.63 4.46 8.66
C ALA A 59 14.39 3.34 9.40
N ALA A 60 15.65 3.08 9.01
CA ALA A 60 16.50 2.10 9.71
C ALA A 60 16.87 2.56 11.13
N ASP A 61 17.11 3.86 11.32
CA ASP A 61 17.37 4.45 12.64
C ASP A 61 16.10 4.49 13.48
N TRP A 62 14.97 4.90 12.90
CA TRP A 62 13.67 4.90 13.58
C TRP A 62 13.33 3.52 14.12
N LYS A 63 13.40 2.50 13.26
CA LYS A 63 13.16 1.10 13.66
C LYS A 63 14.15 0.59 14.71
N LYS A 64 15.38 1.08 14.71
CA LYS A 64 16.39 0.67 15.68
C LYS A 64 16.14 1.27 17.06
N TYR A 65 15.61 2.49 17.13
CA TYR A 65 15.52 3.25 18.37
C TYR A 65 14.08 3.51 18.86
N SER A 66 13.03 3.08 18.15
CA SER A 66 11.63 3.23 18.58
C SER A 66 10.80 1.98 18.29
N ASN A 67 9.52 2.04 18.65
CA ASN A 67 8.51 1.00 18.38
C ASN A 67 7.50 1.44 17.30
N GLY A 68 7.47 2.72 16.95
CA GLY A 68 6.70 3.27 15.85
C GLY A 68 7.23 4.63 15.42
N TRP A 69 6.82 5.06 14.23
CA TRP A 69 7.18 6.35 13.65
C TRP A 69 6.05 6.88 12.77
N ARG A 70 5.69 8.15 12.99
CA ARG A 70 4.72 8.86 12.16
C ARG A 70 5.27 9.11 10.77
N ILE A 71 4.52 8.69 9.76
CA ILE A 71 4.99 8.75 8.37
C ILE A 71 4.57 10.03 7.63
N ASP A 72 3.62 10.79 8.18
CA ASP A 72 3.08 11.96 7.53
C ASP A 72 2.67 13.05 8.54
N THR A 73 2.04 14.12 8.05
CA THR A 73 1.53 15.21 8.86
C THR A 73 0.38 14.77 9.76
N ASP A 74 -0.07 15.66 10.66
CA ASP A 74 -1.19 15.38 11.55
C ASP A 74 -2.43 15.04 10.72
N ILE A 75 -3.25 14.12 11.23
CA ILE A 75 -4.52 13.78 10.58
C ILE A 75 -5.58 14.87 10.82
N GLU A 76 -5.44 15.65 11.89
CA GLU A 76 -6.35 16.73 12.20
C GLU A 76 -6.27 17.84 11.16
N CYS A 77 -7.44 18.28 10.66
CA CYS A 77 -7.54 19.38 9.72
C CYS A 77 -7.33 20.76 10.39
N TYR A 78 -7.30 20.80 11.72
CA TYR A 78 -7.34 22.03 12.53
C TYR A 78 -8.48 22.98 12.09
N CYS A 79 -9.64 22.39 11.77
CA CYS A 79 -10.80 23.07 11.24
C CYS A 79 -12.02 22.91 12.17
N ASN A 80 -13.25 23.10 11.66
CA ASN A 80 -14.46 23.01 12.48
C ASN A 80 -14.84 21.58 12.88
N THR A 81 -14.23 20.59 12.25
CA THR A 81 -14.32 19.15 12.55
C THR A 81 -12.94 18.66 12.98
N LEU A 82 -12.83 17.41 13.47
CA LEU A 82 -11.53 16.84 13.82
C LEU A 82 -10.68 16.62 12.56
N VAL A 83 -11.28 16.02 11.53
CA VAL A 83 -10.60 15.68 10.27
C VAL A 83 -11.44 16.10 9.07
N THR A 84 -10.86 15.99 7.88
CA THR A 84 -11.58 16.05 6.60
C THR A 84 -11.16 14.85 5.75
N TRP A 85 -12.00 14.43 4.81
CA TRP A 85 -11.59 13.40 3.86
C TRP A 85 -10.41 13.90 3.02
N GLU A 86 -10.58 15.08 2.43
CA GLU A 86 -9.56 15.76 1.61
C GLU A 86 -8.50 16.46 2.46
N ASN A 87 -7.24 16.42 2.03
CA ASN A 87 -6.08 17.06 2.69
C ASN A 87 -5.84 16.57 4.14
N SER A 88 -6.27 15.35 4.45
CA SER A 88 -5.99 14.69 5.73
C SER A 88 -6.06 13.17 5.54
N VAL A 89 -7.26 12.58 5.45
CA VAL A 89 -7.41 11.12 5.46
C VAL A 89 -6.99 10.48 4.13
N ASN A 90 -7.38 11.06 3.01
CA ASN A 90 -7.14 10.46 1.70
C ASN A 90 -5.66 10.46 1.26
N ASP A 91 -4.85 11.40 1.76
CA ASP A 91 -3.41 11.48 1.48
C ASP A 91 -2.68 10.19 1.86
N ARG A 92 -3.13 9.51 2.92
CA ARG A 92 -2.53 8.25 3.41
C ARG A 92 -2.52 7.11 2.38
N TRP A 93 -3.39 7.13 1.36
CA TRP A 93 -3.32 6.15 0.26
C TRP A 93 -2.10 6.33 -0.63
N ASP A 94 -1.57 7.54 -0.73
CA ASP A 94 -0.37 7.86 -1.50
C ASP A 94 0.91 7.72 -0.66
N ASP A 95 0.86 7.99 0.65
CA ASP A 95 2.03 7.97 1.52
C ASP A 95 2.40 6.58 2.03
N ALA A 96 1.41 5.82 2.53
CA ALA A 96 1.64 4.52 3.15
C ALA A 96 2.41 3.51 2.26
N PRO A 97 2.21 3.47 0.92
CA PRO A 97 2.97 2.57 0.05
C PRO A 97 4.49 2.74 0.13
N ALA A 98 5.01 3.96 0.28
CA ALA A 98 6.46 4.19 0.36
C ALA A 98 7.06 3.48 1.60
N TRP A 99 6.29 3.46 2.69
CA TRP A 99 6.73 3.00 4.00
C TRP A 99 6.48 1.53 4.28
N SER A 100 5.70 0.86 3.42
CA SER A 100 5.17 -0.46 3.75
C SER A 100 6.26 -1.52 4.01
N SER A 101 7.43 -1.43 3.35
CA SER A 101 8.54 -2.37 3.55
C SER A 101 9.34 -2.11 4.84
N LYS A 102 9.11 -0.97 5.49
CA LYS A 102 9.79 -0.56 6.73
C LYS A 102 9.05 -1.09 7.97
N ALA A 103 7.72 -1.19 7.89
CA ALA A 103 6.87 -1.73 8.95
C ALA A 103 7.02 -3.25 9.14
N GLY A 104 6.92 -3.69 10.40
CA GLY A 104 6.89 -5.11 10.76
C GLY A 104 7.32 -5.34 12.21
N PRO A 105 7.62 -6.59 12.61
CA PRO A 105 8.17 -6.86 13.94
C PRO A 105 9.36 -5.93 14.24
N GLY A 106 9.30 -5.27 15.39
CA GLY A 106 10.27 -4.27 15.83
C GLY A 106 9.86 -2.82 15.58
N GLY A 107 8.90 -2.54 14.70
CA GLY A 107 8.29 -1.22 14.63
C GLY A 107 7.33 -1.02 13.46
N TRP A 108 6.31 -0.18 13.67
CA TRP A 108 5.20 0.01 12.75
C TRP A 108 5.11 1.46 12.25
N ASN A 109 4.56 1.62 11.05
CA ASN A 109 4.23 2.94 10.53
C ASN A 109 3.03 3.49 11.32
N ASP A 110 3.16 4.70 11.84
CA ASP A 110 2.06 5.45 12.44
C ASP A 110 1.43 6.36 11.38
N LEU A 111 0.18 6.06 11.02
CA LEU A 111 -0.65 6.88 10.12
C LEU A 111 -1.37 8.02 10.84
N ASP A 112 -1.07 8.19 12.14
CA ASP A 112 -1.73 9.05 13.12
C ASP A 112 -3.03 8.45 13.68
N ALA A 113 -3.78 9.24 14.44
CA ALA A 113 -4.96 8.85 15.20
C ALA A 113 -6.06 8.26 14.31
N ILE A 114 -7.09 7.72 14.95
CA ILE A 114 -8.33 7.27 14.30
C ILE A 114 -9.50 8.06 14.87
N ASP A 115 -10.06 8.92 14.01
CA ASP A 115 -11.21 9.79 14.31
C ASP A 115 -12.41 9.34 13.49
N VAL A 116 -13.03 8.26 13.93
CA VAL A 116 -14.18 7.62 13.23
C VAL A 116 -15.37 7.38 14.17
N GLY A 117 -15.20 7.77 15.43
CA GLY A 117 -16.09 7.48 16.54
C GLY A 117 -17.37 8.31 16.54
N ASN A 118 -17.36 9.50 15.94
CA ASN A 118 -18.53 10.37 15.88
C ASN A 118 -18.58 11.22 14.60
N GLY A 119 -19.53 10.91 13.72
CA GLY A 119 -19.71 11.60 12.44
C GLY A 119 -20.02 13.10 12.52
N GLU A 120 -20.59 13.58 13.63
CA GLU A 120 -20.82 15.01 13.86
C GLU A 120 -19.53 15.75 14.23
N MET A 121 -18.55 15.05 14.78
CA MET A 121 -17.25 15.61 15.20
C MET A 121 -16.17 15.43 14.14
N ASP A 122 -16.06 14.24 13.56
CA ASP A 122 -14.98 13.88 12.64
C ASP A 122 -15.14 14.51 11.24
N GLY A 123 -16.35 14.94 10.88
CA GLY A 123 -16.61 15.59 9.58
C GLY A 123 -16.72 14.62 8.40
N LEU A 124 -16.79 13.32 8.68
CA LEU A 124 -16.75 12.26 7.68
C LEU A 124 -18.10 11.56 7.50
N THR A 125 -18.38 11.18 6.27
CA THR A 125 -19.46 10.26 5.94
C THR A 125 -19.18 8.86 6.51
N LYS A 126 -20.22 8.02 6.61
CA LYS A 126 -20.04 6.62 7.04
C LYS A 126 -19.07 5.85 6.13
N ALA A 127 -19.09 6.12 4.82
CA ALA A 127 -18.23 5.45 3.86
C ALA A 127 -16.75 5.78 4.11
N GLU A 128 -16.46 7.06 4.30
CA GLU A 128 -15.11 7.58 4.59
C GLU A 128 -14.58 7.02 5.92
N ARG A 129 -15.38 7.04 6.99
CA ARG A 129 -15.01 6.47 8.30
C ARG A 129 -14.67 4.98 8.23
N GLN A 130 -15.40 4.21 7.43
CA GLN A 130 -15.07 2.81 7.21
C GLN A 130 -13.76 2.65 6.42
N SER A 131 -13.54 3.46 5.38
CA SER A 131 -12.32 3.44 4.57
C SER A 131 -11.09 3.83 5.37
N TYR A 132 -11.20 4.86 6.20
CA TYR A 132 -10.20 5.29 7.18
C TYR A 132 -9.80 4.12 8.09
N MET A 133 -10.74 3.53 8.82
CA MET A 133 -10.46 2.40 9.70
C MET A 133 -9.90 1.18 8.94
N THR A 134 -10.36 0.96 7.69
CA THR A 134 -9.85 -0.13 6.85
C THR A 134 -8.39 0.07 6.46
N LEU A 135 -7.99 1.27 6.02
CA LEU A 135 -6.61 1.54 5.62
C LEU A 135 -5.65 1.39 6.80
N TRP A 136 -6.02 1.90 7.98
CA TRP A 136 -5.21 1.77 9.19
C TRP A 136 -5.02 0.31 9.56
N ALA A 137 -6.10 -0.47 9.57
CA ALA A 137 -6.03 -1.88 9.92
C ALA A 137 -5.17 -2.70 8.94
N ILE A 138 -5.27 -2.45 7.62
CA ILE A 138 -4.44 -3.21 6.65
C ILE A 138 -2.98 -2.76 6.65
N ASN A 139 -2.69 -1.52 7.08
CA ASN A 139 -1.33 -1.01 7.27
C ASN A 139 -0.74 -1.28 8.66
N LYS A 140 -1.54 -1.86 9.57
CA LYS A 140 -1.11 -2.23 10.93
C LYS A 140 -0.64 -1.00 11.72
N SER A 141 -1.28 0.13 11.44
CA SER A 141 -1.03 1.37 12.16
C SER A 141 -1.54 1.20 13.59
N PRO A 142 -0.86 1.77 14.61
CA PRO A 142 -1.41 1.78 15.95
C PRO A 142 -2.85 2.33 15.95
N LEU A 143 -3.78 1.58 16.52
CA LEU A 143 -5.20 1.95 16.59
C LEU A 143 -5.49 2.77 17.86
N PHE A 144 -4.95 3.99 17.96
CA PHE A 144 -5.32 4.92 19.02
C PHE A 144 -6.42 5.89 18.52
N THR A 145 -7.55 5.93 19.22
CA THR A 145 -8.67 6.81 18.85
C THR A 145 -8.43 8.22 19.37
N GLY A 146 -8.63 9.23 18.51
CA GLY A 146 -8.61 10.65 18.89
C GLY A 146 -9.99 11.19 19.29
N ASP A 147 -11.03 10.34 19.21
CA ASP A 147 -12.41 10.72 19.51
C ASP A 147 -12.66 11.05 21.00
N ASP A 148 -13.62 11.94 21.25
CA ASP A 148 -14.24 12.10 22.57
C ASP A 148 -15.09 10.86 22.90
N LEU A 149 -14.55 9.98 23.74
CA LEU A 149 -15.18 8.73 24.14
C LEU A 149 -16.57 8.92 24.79
N THR A 150 -16.91 10.11 25.28
CA THR A 150 -18.23 10.41 25.86
C THR A 150 -19.30 10.68 24.81
N LYS A 151 -18.91 10.87 23.55
CA LYS A 151 -19.77 11.28 22.44
C LYS A 151 -19.78 10.29 21.28
N LEU A 152 -19.24 9.10 21.44
CA LEU A 152 -19.21 8.11 20.36
C LEU A 152 -20.64 7.78 19.87
N ASP A 153 -20.81 7.76 18.55
CA ASP A 153 -22.04 7.29 17.92
C ASP A 153 -22.03 5.75 17.77
N SER A 154 -23.21 5.15 17.54
CA SER A 154 -23.31 3.69 17.47
C SER A 154 -22.54 3.07 16.30
N TYR A 155 -22.36 3.83 15.21
CA TYR A 155 -21.58 3.39 14.07
C TYR A 155 -20.08 3.47 14.37
N GLY A 156 -19.60 4.56 14.95
CA GLY A 156 -18.22 4.72 15.39
C GLY A 156 -17.80 3.65 16.40
N VAL A 157 -18.63 3.35 17.40
CA VAL A 157 -18.39 2.20 18.30
C VAL A 157 -18.28 0.89 17.51
N SER A 158 -19.12 0.69 16.49
CA SER A 158 -19.06 -0.52 15.66
C SER A 158 -17.77 -0.63 14.82
N LEU A 159 -17.21 0.51 14.40
CA LEU A 159 -15.93 0.58 13.70
C LEU A 159 -14.77 0.25 14.64
N LEU A 160 -14.69 0.96 15.77
CA LEU A 160 -13.61 0.86 16.76
C LEU A 160 -13.57 -0.50 17.47
N THR A 161 -14.67 -1.25 17.49
CA THR A 161 -14.78 -2.53 18.21
C THR A 161 -14.94 -3.75 17.30
N ASN A 162 -14.80 -3.60 15.98
CA ASN A 162 -14.92 -4.74 15.07
C ASN A 162 -13.72 -5.70 15.22
N LYS A 163 -13.92 -6.78 15.99
CA LYS A 163 -12.90 -7.81 16.27
C LYS A 163 -12.24 -8.41 15.03
N GLU A 164 -12.93 -8.50 13.89
CA GLU A 164 -12.35 -9.08 12.67
C GLU A 164 -11.42 -8.09 11.96
N VAL A 165 -11.75 -6.81 11.98
CA VAL A 165 -10.91 -5.74 11.44
C VAL A 165 -9.70 -5.52 12.35
N ILE A 166 -9.90 -5.50 13.67
CA ILE A 166 -8.80 -5.46 14.65
C ILE A 166 -7.88 -6.69 14.50
N ALA A 167 -8.42 -7.87 14.19
CA ALA A 167 -7.59 -9.05 13.93
C ALA A 167 -6.78 -8.95 12.63
N VAL A 168 -7.20 -8.15 11.65
CA VAL A 168 -6.38 -7.84 10.48
C VAL A 168 -5.17 -6.99 10.87
N ASP A 169 -5.43 -5.96 11.66
CA ASP A 169 -4.42 -5.06 12.21
C ASP A 169 -3.37 -5.82 13.05
N GLN A 170 -3.84 -6.54 14.08
CA GLN A 170 -3.01 -7.14 15.12
C GLN A 170 -2.35 -8.47 14.74
N ASN A 171 -2.55 -8.99 13.52
CA ASN A 171 -1.90 -10.24 13.11
C ASN A 171 -0.47 -10.02 12.58
N THR A 172 0.23 -11.13 12.31
CA THR A 172 1.64 -11.14 11.89
C THR A 172 1.89 -11.10 10.39
N SER A 173 0.86 -10.91 9.55
CA SER A 173 1.08 -10.74 8.11
C SER A 173 1.89 -9.48 7.83
N PRO A 174 2.54 -9.36 6.65
CA PRO A 174 3.03 -8.07 6.18
C PRO A 174 1.87 -7.07 6.03
N VAL A 175 2.15 -5.78 6.13
CA VAL A 175 1.18 -4.74 5.77
C VAL A 175 0.68 -4.93 4.33
N ALA A 176 -0.58 -4.58 4.07
CA ALA A 176 -1.11 -4.61 2.72
C ALA A 176 -0.49 -3.52 1.85
N ARG A 177 -0.31 -3.83 0.56
CA ARG A 177 0.11 -2.87 -0.46
C ARG A 177 -0.95 -2.74 -1.56
N PRO A 178 -0.92 -1.64 -2.34
CA PRO A 178 -1.68 -1.56 -3.58
C PRO A 178 -1.33 -2.71 -4.53
N VAL A 179 -2.33 -3.46 -4.96
CA VAL A 179 -2.22 -4.58 -5.90
C VAL A 179 -2.66 -4.15 -7.30
N THR A 180 -3.69 -3.33 -7.43
CA THR A 180 -4.11 -2.71 -8.69
C THR A 180 -4.39 -1.22 -8.45
N PRO A 181 -3.42 -0.33 -8.69
CA PRO A 181 -3.59 1.11 -8.49
C PRO A 181 -4.13 1.78 -9.77
N VAL A 182 -5.35 1.42 -10.18
CA VAL A 182 -5.99 1.95 -11.39
C VAL A 182 -6.89 3.12 -11.00
N GLY A 183 -6.39 4.35 -11.14
CA GLY A 183 -7.16 5.55 -10.80
C GLY A 183 -7.71 5.47 -9.37
N ASP A 184 -8.97 5.87 -9.20
CA ASP A 184 -9.60 5.97 -7.89
C ASP A 184 -10.10 4.61 -7.35
N GLN A 185 -10.18 3.58 -8.19
CA GLN A 185 -10.63 2.25 -7.78
C GLN A 185 -9.42 1.36 -7.48
N GLN A 186 -9.11 1.20 -6.20
CA GLN A 186 -7.92 0.49 -5.76
C GLN A 186 -8.25 -0.84 -5.09
N VAL A 187 -7.39 -1.82 -5.35
CA VAL A 187 -7.35 -3.07 -4.59
C VAL A 187 -6.04 -3.09 -3.82
N TRP A 188 -6.13 -3.35 -2.53
CA TRP A 188 -4.99 -3.55 -1.65
C TRP A 188 -5.02 -4.98 -1.09
N GLY A 189 -3.85 -5.53 -0.78
CA GLY A 189 -3.85 -6.79 -0.05
C GLY A 189 -2.49 -7.29 0.38
N THR A 190 -2.52 -8.33 1.20
CA THR A 190 -1.37 -9.04 1.74
C THR A 190 -1.71 -10.51 1.91
N LYS A 191 -0.69 -11.36 1.96
CA LYS A 191 -0.83 -12.79 2.23
C LYS A 191 -0.69 -13.04 3.73
N ASN A 192 -1.66 -13.75 4.30
CA ASN A 192 -1.65 -14.14 5.70
C ASN A 192 -0.82 -15.42 5.90
N ALA A 193 -0.36 -15.64 7.14
CA ALA A 193 0.48 -16.79 7.49
C ALA A 193 -0.19 -18.14 7.24
N ASP A 194 -1.53 -18.20 7.31
CA ASP A 194 -2.33 -19.40 7.04
C ASP A 194 -2.57 -19.68 5.55
N GLY A 195 -2.02 -18.84 4.66
CA GLY A 195 -2.19 -18.93 3.21
C GLY A 195 -3.45 -18.26 2.67
N SER A 196 -4.31 -17.69 3.53
CA SER A 196 -5.37 -16.78 3.10
C SER A 196 -4.79 -15.42 2.69
N TYR A 197 -5.63 -14.55 2.15
CA TYR A 197 -5.30 -13.17 1.81
C TYR A 197 -6.24 -12.22 2.53
N THR A 198 -5.69 -11.13 3.07
CA THR A 198 -6.45 -9.94 3.44
C THR A 198 -6.52 -9.06 2.21
N VAL A 199 -7.72 -8.69 1.78
CA VAL A 199 -7.95 -7.88 0.57
C VAL A 199 -8.94 -6.76 0.87
N ALA A 200 -8.54 -5.53 0.59
CA ALA A 200 -9.41 -4.37 0.68
C ALA A 200 -9.72 -3.82 -0.73
N LEU A 201 -10.98 -3.44 -0.93
CA LEU A 201 -11.43 -2.70 -2.10
C LEU A 201 -11.72 -1.27 -1.66
N PHE A 202 -11.26 -0.29 -2.41
CA PHE A 202 -11.50 1.14 -2.16
C PHE A 202 -12.00 1.81 -3.43
N ASN A 203 -13.00 2.68 -3.27
CA ASN A 203 -13.39 3.64 -4.29
C ASN A 203 -13.08 5.03 -3.74
N LEU A 204 -11.96 5.63 -4.15
CA LEU A 204 -11.49 6.94 -3.70
C LEU A 204 -12.13 8.10 -4.46
N GLY A 205 -12.98 7.82 -5.46
CA GLY A 205 -13.59 8.85 -6.28
C GLY A 205 -14.92 9.36 -5.69
N ASP A 206 -15.36 10.50 -6.19
CA ASP A 206 -16.54 11.24 -5.73
C ASP A 206 -17.89 10.63 -6.16
N SER A 207 -17.89 9.48 -6.82
CA SER A 207 -19.11 8.83 -7.31
C SER A 207 -19.06 7.31 -7.09
N PRO A 208 -20.23 6.64 -6.95
CA PRO A 208 -20.26 5.20 -6.80
C PRO A 208 -19.61 4.46 -7.98
N ALA A 209 -18.75 3.50 -7.68
CA ALA A 209 -18.04 2.71 -8.69
C ALA A 209 -17.91 1.25 -8.29
N SER A 210 -17.76 0.37 -9.28
CA SER A 210 -17.46 -1.04 -9.04
C SER A 210 -15.96 -1.27 -8.94
N VAL A 211 -15.53 -1.96 -7.89
CA VAL A 211 -14.11 -2.31 -7.67
C VAL A 211 -13.98 -3.83 -7.71
N THR A 212 -12.96 -4.33 -8.40
CA THR A 212 -12.78 -5.77 -8.64
C THR A 212 -11.41 -6.26 -8.21
N ALA A 213 -11.36 -7.19 -7.25
CA ALA A 213 -10.15 -7.96 -6.96
C ALA A 213 -10.12 -9.24 -7.80
N HIS A 214 -9.05 -9.39 -8.59
CA HIS A 214 -8.78 -10.60 -9.37
C HIS A 214 -7.82 -11.52 -8.60
N TRP A 215 -8.17 -12.81 -8.46
CA TRP A 215 -7.30 -13.83 -7.84
C TRP A 215 -5.91 -13.89 -8.48
N ALA A 216 -5.85 -13.67 -9.79
CA ALA A 216 -4.61 -13.71 -10.54
C ALA A 216 -3.58 -12.65 -10.06
N SER A 217 -4.04 -11.49 -9.55
CA SER A 217 -3.15 -10.49 -8.97
C SER A 217 -2.40 -11.01 -7.73
N PHE A 218 -3.04 -11.94 -7.02
CA PHE A 218 -2.51 -12.64 -5.85
C PHE A 218 -1.84 -13.99 -6.21
N GLY A 219 -1.68 -14.30 -7.50
CA GLY A 219 -0.96 -15.49 -7.97
C GLY A 219 -1.74 -16.80 -7.88
N PHE A 220 -3.06 -16.76 -7.82
CA PHE A 220 -3.91 -17.97 -7.85
C PHE A 220 -5.14 -17.79 -8.75
N THR A 221 -5.85 -18.88 -9.03
CA THR A 221 -7.12 -18.86 -9.79
C THR A 221 -8.09 -19.91 -9.25
N GLY A 222 -9.29 -19.97 -9.83
CA GLY A 222 -10.31 -20.94 -9.46
C GLY A 222 -11.20 -20.43 -8.33
N ASN A 223 -11.72 -21.36 -7.54
CA ASN A 223 -12.66 -21.08 -6.46
C ASN A 223 -11.90 -20.60 -5.22
N ALA A 224 -12.45 -19.60 -4.53
CA ALA A 224 -11.98 -19.15 -3.22
C ALA A 224 -13.18 -18.79 -2.35
N SER A 225 -13.10 -19.11 -1.05
CA SER A 225 -14.11 -18.67 -0.09
C SER A 225 -13.83 -17.24 0.35
N VAL A 226 -14.87 -16.41 0.40
CA VAL A 226 -14.76 -14.99 0.76
C VAL A 226 -15.57 -14.69 2.01
N ARG A 227 -14.94 -14.01 2.97
CA ARG A 227 -15.57 -13.49 4.18
C ARG A 227 -15.46 -11.97 4.21
N ASP A 228 -16.59 -11.29 4.33
CA ASP A 228 -16.69 -9.84 4.54
C ASP A 228 -16.53 -9.53 6.03
N LEU A 229 -15.50 -8.75 6.37
CA LEU A 229 -15.12 -8.49 7.76
C LEU A 229 -15.94 -7.36 8.38
N TRP A 230 -16.44 -6.42 7.57
CA TRP A 230 -17.30 -5.35 8.04
C TRP A 230 -18.71 -5.89 8.33
N ASN A 231 -19.24 -6.68 7.40
CA ASN A 231 -20.56 -7.30 7.55
C ASN A 231 -20.54 -8.63 8.32
N LYS A 232 -19.36 -9.11 8.72
CA LYS A 232 -19.14 -10.39 9.45
C LYS A 232 -19.80 -11.59 8.77
N THR A 233 -19.91 -11.54 7.45
CA THR A 233 -20.72 -12.47 6.64
C THR A 233 -19.83 -13.28 5.71
N ASN A 234 -20.10 -14.59 5.63
CA ASN A 234 -19.49 -15.43 4.61
C ASN A 234 -20.26 -15.23 3.30
N LEU A 235 -19.59 -14.70 2.27
CA LEU A 235 -20.18 -14.48 0.95
C LEU A 235 -20.18 -15.75 0.09
N GLY A 236 -19.66 -16.86 0.63
CA GLY A 236 -19.60 -18.14 -0.06
C GLY A 236 -18.36 -18.23 -0.95
N THR A 237 -18.48 -18.99 -2.04
CA THR A 237 -17.37 -19.28 -2.95
C THR A 237 -17.47 -18.43 -4.21
N HIS A 238 -16.39 -17.72 -4.51
CA HIS A 238 -16.24 -16.91 -5.71
C HIS A 238 -15.17 -17.51 -6.64
N LYS A 239 -15.42 -17.46 -7.95
CA LYS A 239 -14.49 -17.96 -8.96
C LYS A 239 -13.74 -16.81 -9.61
N ASN A 240 -12.40 -16.89 -9.62
CA ASN A 240 -11.44 -15.96 -10.24
C ASN A 240 -11.43 -14.50 -9.73
N LYS A 241 -12.52 -13.99 -9.15
CA LYS A 241 -12.61 -12.60 -8.69
C LYS A 241 -13.77 -12.37 -7.72
N ILE A 242 -13.73 -11.22 -7.05
CA ILE A 242 -14.88 -10.59 -6.39
C ILE A 242 -15.01 -9.14 -6.87
N THR A 243 -16.25 -8.69 -7.10
CA THR A 243 -16.58 -7.32 -7.52
C THR A 243 -17.64 -6.78 -6.59
N GLU A 244 -17.45 -5.57 -6.07
CA GLU A 244 -18.43 -4.88 -5.24
C GLU A 244 -18.68 -3.48 -5.78
N ALA A 245 -19.95 -3.05 -5.71
CA ALA A 245 -20.32 -1.66 -5.93
C ALA A 245 -20.13 -0.89 -4.63
N LEU A 246 -19.24 0.11 -4.66
CA LEU A 246 -18.91 0.94 -3.51
C LEU A 246 -19.49 2.34 -3.72
N PRO A 247 -20.01 3.00 -2.67
CA PRO A 247 -20.32 4.43 -2.75
C PRO A 247 -19.04 5.24 -2.99
N ALA A 248 -19.18 6.55 -3.23
CA ALA A 248 -18.06 7.47 -3.15
C ALA A 248 -17.33 7.27 -1.82
N HIS A 249 -15.99 7.21 -1.88
CA HIS A 249 -15.10 7.03 -0.74
C HIS A 249 -15.30 5.72 0.05
N GLY A 250 -16.05 4.77 -0.51
CA GLY A 250 -16.42 3.53 0.14
C GLY A 250 -15.34 2.45 0.09
N SER A 251 -15.42 1.52 1.03
CA SER A 251 -14.53 0.37 1.13
C SER A 251 -15.25 -0.95 1.39
N ARG A 252 -14.56 -2.06 1.11
CA ARG A 252 -14.87 -3.39 1.67
C ARG A 252 -13.58 -4.08 2.06
N LEU A 253 -13.64 -4.90 3.10
CA LEU A 253 -12.50 -5.66 3.61
C LEU A 253 -12.85 -7.14 3.70
N PHE A 254 -11.97 -7.97 3.15
CA PHE A 254 -12.20 -9.39 3.02
C PHE A 254 -11.04 -10.24 3.55
N THR A 255 -11.39 -11.39 4.14
CA THR A 255 -10.49 -12.55 4.17
C THR A 255 -10.86 -13.48 3.03
N ILE A 256 -9.87 -13.85 2.22
CA ILE A 256 -10.04 -14.66 1.03
C ILE A 256 -9.16 -15.89 1.16
N LYS A 257 -9.78 -17.07 1.16
CA LYS A 257 -9.06 -18.34 1.24
C LYS A 257 -9.12 -19.06 -0.11
N PRO A 258 -7.99 -19.18 -0.83
CA PRO A 258 -7.93 -19.93 -2.08
C PRO A 258 -8.35 -21.39 -1.85
N GLY A 259 -9.26 -21.88 -2.69
CA GLY A 259 -9.56 -23.30 -2.85
C GLY A 259 -9.01 -23.88 -4.17
N GLY A 260 -8.45 -23.03 -5.03
CA GLY A 260 -7.85 -23.40 -6.31
C GLY A 260 -6.32 -23.50 -6.28
N GLY A 261 -5.74 -23.87 -7.41
CA GLY A 261 -4.29 -24.05 -7.57
C GLY A 261 -3.53 -22.75 -7.81
N THR A 262 -2.22 -22.80 -7.56
CA THR A 262 -1.27 -21.74 -7.93
C THR A 262 -1.34 -21.44 -9.42
N LEU A 263 -1.31 -20.16 -9.78
CA LEU A 263 -1.33 -19.73 -11.17
C LEU A 263 0.03 -19.97 -11.81
N ALA A 264 0.09 -20.78 -12.87
CA ALA A 264 1.29 -20.93 -13.68
C ALA A 264 1.57 -19.62 -14.43
N THR A 265 2.81 -19.15 -14.38
CA THR A 265 3.21 -17.86 -14.94
C THR A 265 4.52 -17.98 -15.72
N THR A 266 4.77 -17.00 -16.58
CA THR A 266 6.04 -16.82 -17.29
C THR A 266 6.57 -15.42 -16.98
N GLY A 267 7.83 -15.34 -16.54
CA GLY A 267 8.52 -14.07 -16.30
C GLY A 267 9.26 -13.59 -17.53
N TYR A 268 9.27 -12.27 -17.74
CA TYR A 268 10.01 -11.60 -18.81
C TYR A 268 10.79 -10.43 -18.21
N GLU A 269 12.11 -10.55 -18.18
CA GLU A 269 13.01 -9.51 -17.66
C GLU A 269 12.99 -8.28 -18.56
N ALA A 270 13.01 -7.08 -17.96
CA ALA A 270 12.93 -5.83 -18.70
C ALA A 270 14.20 -5.59 -19.54
N GLU A 271 15.36 -5.97 -19.01
CA GLU A 271 16.67 -5.79 -19.63
C GLU A 271 17.07 -6.90 -20.62
N ALA A 272 16.16 -7.84 -20.89
CA ALA A 272 16.42 -8.92 -21.85
C ALA A 272 16.81 -8.35 -23.22
N ALA A 273 17.86 -8.90 -23.84
CA ALA A 273 18.41 -8.39 -25.10
C ALA A 273 17.42 -8.41 -26.28
N ALA A 274 16.36 -9.21 -26.20
CA ALA A 274 15.28 -9.26 -27.19
C ALA A 274 14.32 -8.06 -27.09
N ASN A 275 14.30 -7.34 -25.96
CA ASN A 275 13.41 -6.19 -25.75
C ASN A 275 13.89 -4.96 -26.52
N THR A 276 12.98 -4.01 -26.73
CA THR A 276 13.29 -2.75 -27.42
C THR A 276 13.31 -1.61 -26.42
N LEU A 277 14.45 -0.95 -26.29
CA LEU A 277 14.60 0.33 -25.59
C LEU A 277 14.65 1.46 -26.62
N SER A 278 13.89 2.52 -26.41
CA SER A 278 13.89 3.70 -27.27
C SER A 278 13.94 4.99 -26.46
N GLY A 279 14.31 6.09 -27.12
CA GLY A 279 14.54 7.37 -26.45
C GLY A 279 15.71 7.28 -25.47
N ASN A 280 15.49 7.71 -24.23
CA ASN A 280 16.51 7.70 -23.17
C ASN A 280 16.53 6.39 -22.37
N ALA A 281 15.65 5.43 -22.66
CA ALA A 281 15.53 4.21 -21.87
C ALA A 281 16.85 3.42 -21.84
N SER A 282 17.27 2.99 -20.66
CA SER A 282 18.56 2.31 -20.48
C SER A 282 18.53 1.29 -19.36
N VAL A 283 19.39 0.28 -19.47
CA VAL A 283 19.59 -0.72 -18.42
C VAL A 283 20.45 -0.13 -17.30
N GLY A 284 19.99 -0.30 -16.05
CA GLY A 284 20.71 0.06 -14.83
C GLY A 284 20.84 -1.13 -13.88
N GLY A 285 21.76 -1.04 -12.92
CA GLY A 285 21.88 -2.01 -11.83
C GLY A 285 20.78 -1.85 -10.77
N CYS A 286 20.36 -2.95 -10.17
CA CYS A 286 19.41 -2.97 -9.07
C CYS A 286 19.52 -4.30 -8.30
N ASP A 287 20.14 -4.28 -7.12
CA ASP A 287 20.41 -5.50 -6.35
C ASP A 287 19.13 -6.20 -5.87
N ALA A 288 18.04 -5.44 -5.63
CA ALA A 288 16.75 -6.01 -5.25
C ALA A 288 15.94 -6.54 -6.43
N CYS A 289 16.33 -6.22 -7.66
CA CYS A 289 15.60 -6.60 -8.87
C CYS A 289 15.98 -8.01 -9.31
N SER A 290 15.08 -8.65 -10.07
CA SER A 290 15.37 -9.92 -10.74
C SER A 290 16.58 -9.74 -11.66
N GLY A 291 17.49 -10.71 -11.65
CA GLY A 291 18.72 -10.63 -12.47
C GLY A 291 19.68 -9.48 -12.09
N GLY A 292 19.43 -8.74 -11.01
CA GLY A 292 20.27 -7.64 -10.54
C GLY A 292 20.21 -6.37 -11.39
N LYS A 293 19.21 -6.26 -12.28
CA LYS A 293 19.10 -5.18 -13.27
C LYS A 293 17.66 -4.70 -13.40
N LYS A 294 17.51 -3.52 -13.99
CA LYS A 294 16.23 -2.90 -14.32
C LYS A 294 16.37 -2.02 -15.55
N VAL A 295 15.27 -1.65 -16.17
CA VAL A 295 15.22 -0.63 -17.21
C VAL A 295 14.64 0.65 -16.63
N GLY A 296 15.44 1.70 -16.66
CA GLY A 296 15.05 3.03 -16.20
C GLY A 296 15.15 4.08 -17.30
N ASN A 297 15.18 5.35 -16.89
CA ASN A 297 15.17 6.51 -17.78
C ASN A 297 13.97 6.53 -18.74
N LEU A 298 12.82 6.07 -18.23
CA LEU A 298 11.53 6.02 -18.93
C LEU A 298 10.81 7.38 -18.83
N TYR A 299 11.46 8.41 -19.37
CA TYR A 299 10.94 9.77 -19.39
C TYR A 299 11.31 10.49 -20.69
N THR A 300 10.60 11.57 -21.01
CA THR A 300 10.84 12.42 -22.20
C THR A 300 10.99 11.60 -23.51
N GLY A 301 10.11 10.63 -23.72
CA GLY A 301 10.13 9.73 -24.88
C GLY A 301 10.94 8.44 -24.70
N GLY A 302 11.55 8.22 -23.53
CA GLY A 302 12.12 6.94 -23.13
C GLY A 302 11.05 5.86 -22.95
N LYS A 303 11.16 4.74 -23.68
CA LYS A 303 10.19 3.64 -23.62
C LYS A 303 10.86 2.28 -23.52
N LEU A 304 10.21 1.38 -22.78
CA LEU A 304 10.51 -0.04 -22.75
C LEU A 304 9.39 -0.79 -23.49
N ARG A 305 9.74 -1.57 -24.51
CA ARG A 305 8.85 -2.58 -25.08
C ARG A 305 9.41 -3.97 -24.84
N ILE A 306 8.67 -4.74 -24.03
CA ILE A 306 8.93 -6.16 -23.80
C ILE A 306 8.34 -6.95 -24.96
N ASN A 307 9.18 -7.74 -25.61
CA ASN A 307 8.85 -8.47 -26.84
C ASN A 307 8.57 -9.95 -26.57
N ASP A 308 7.98 -10.62 -27.57
CA ASP A 308 7.80 -12.08 -27.61
C ASP A 308 7.02 -12.69 -26.45
N ILE A 309 6.07 -11.91 -25.90
CA ILE A 309 5.19 -12.36 -24.84
C ILE A 309 4.16 -13.33 -25.42
N THR A 310 4.32 -14.60 -25.10
CA THR A 310 3.50 -15.66 -25.71
C THR A 310 2.38 -16.10 -24.77
N VAL A 311 1.13 -16.04 -25.25
CA VAL A 311 -0.04 -16.59 -24.56
C VAL A 311 -0.81 -17.57 -25.44
N LYS A 312 -1.50 -18.54 -24.84
CA LYS A 312 -2.17 -19.62 -25.58
C LYS A 312 -3.54 -19.24 -26.15
N LYS A 313 -4.18 -18.22 -25.58
CA LYS A 313 -5.54 -17.81 -25.92
C LYS A 313 -5.67 -16.30 -25.89
N ASP A 314 -6.52 -15.76 -26.76
CA ASP A 314 -7.02 -14.40 -26.64
C ASP A 314 -7.70 -14.21 -25.27
N GLY A 315 -7.47 -13.06 -24.65
CA GLY A 315 -8.18 -12.68 -23.44
C GLY A 315 -7.55 -11.52 -22.68
N ILE A 316 -8.13 -11.22 -21.53
CA ILE A 316 -7.63 -10.21 -20.60
C ILE A 316 -6.79 -10.93 -19.54
N TYR A 317 -5.51 -10.59 -19.47
CA TYR A 317 -4.56 -11.17 -18.54
C TYR A 317 -4.24 -10.19 -17.43
N THR A 318 -4.14 -10.69 -16.21
CA THR A 318 -3.62 -9.93 -15.07
C THR A 318 -2.10 -10.03 -15.06
N VAL A 319 -1.44 -9.05 -15.68
CA VAL A 319 0.03 -9.01 -15.75
C VAL A 319 0.56 -8.32 -14.50
N LYS A 320 1.45 -8.99 -13.78
CA LYS A 320 2.16 -8.41 -12.64
C LYS A 320 3.41 -7.69 -13.15
N VAL A 321 3.63 -6.47 -12.71
CA VAL A 321 4.79 -5.63 -13.05
C VAL A 321 5.61 -5.45 -11.78
N ALA A 322 6.86 -5.91 -11.81
CA ALA A 322 7.85 -5.59 -10.79
C ALA A 322 8.57 -4.30 -11.19
N TYR A 323 8.73 -3.38 -10.25
CA TYR A 323 9.21 -2.03 -10.50
C TYR A 323 9.90 -1.45 -9.28
N VAL A 324 10.60 -0.33 -9.49
CA VAL A 324 11.26 0.47 -8.47
C VAL A 324 10.93 1.94 -8.72
N SER A 325 10.56 2.68 -7.68
CA SER A 325 10.21 4.10 -7.80
C SER A 325 10.42 4.85 -6.48
N GLY A 326 11.29 5.85 -6.46
CA GLY A 326 11.49 6.68 -5.26
C GLY A 326 10.26 7.51 -4.88
N ASP A 327 9.44 7.87 -5.85
CA ASP A 327 8.22 8.67 -5.70
C ASP A 327 7.09 8.08 -6.56
N PRO A 328 5.81 8.45 -6.34
CA PRO A 328 4.71 7.96 -7.17
C PRO A 328 4.87 8.42 -8.63
N ARG A 329 4.75 7.50 -9.59
CA ARG A 329 4.95 7.77 -11.02
C ARG A 329 3.84 7.17 -11.87
N SER A 330 3.41 7.88 -12.91
CA SER A 330 2.37 7.39 -13.81
C SER A 330 2.95 6.88 -15.13
N VAL A 331 2.44 5.74 -15.60
CA VAL A 331 2.84 5.17 -16.89
C VAL A 331 1.65 4.50 -17.57
N THR A 332 1.58 4.66 -18.90
CA THR A 332 0.63 3.91 -19.72
C THR A 332 1.27 2.58 -20.11
N VAL A 333 0.61 1.47 -19.76
CA VAL A 333 1.01 0.13 -20.15
C VAL A 333 0.16 -0.31 -21.34
N LEU A 334 0.79 -0.46 -22.51
CA LEU A 334 0.15 -0.73 -23.79
C LEU A 334 0.35 -2.18 -24.21
N SER A 335 -0.72 -2.87 -24.65
CA SER A 335 -0.60 -4.14 -25.35
C SER A 335 -0.72 -3.97 -26.88
N ASN A 336 0.21 -4.58 -27.62
CA ASN A 336 0.22 -4.64 -29.10
C ASN A 336 -0.02 -3.28 -29.80
N SER A 337 0.50 -2.18 -29.23
CA SER A 337 0.42 -0.81 -29.78
C SER A 337 -0.99 -0.18 -29.86
N GLY A 338 -2.02 -0.78 -29.27
CA GLY A 338 -3.42 -0.32 -29.44
C GLY A 338 -4.14 0.06 -28.16
N ASN A 339 -4.16 -0.83 -27.16
CA ASN A 339 -4.91 -0.62 -25.92
C ASN A 339 -3.95 -0.35 -24.76
N GLY A 340 -4.08 0.82 -24.13
CA GLY A 340 -3.27 1.24 -22.99
C GLY A 340 -4.09 1.36 -21.72
N THR A 341 -3.53 0.95 -20.59
CA THR A 341 -4.05 1.27 -19.25
C THR A 341 -3.05 2.18 -18.56
N SER A 342 -3.48 3.38 -18.20
CA SER A 342 -2.68 4.28 -17.36
C SER A 342 -2.78 3.85 -15.90
N LEU A 343 -1.64 3.74 -15.23
CA LEU A 343 -1.52 3.35 -13.84
C LEU A 343 -0.69 4.38 -13.11
N LYS A 344 -1.08 4.68 -11.87
CA LYS A 344 -0.22 5.39 -10.92
C LYS A 344 0.53 4.32 -10.13
N PHE A 345 1.82 4.15 -10.41
CA PHE A 345 2.68 3.28 -9.63
C PHE A 345 3.00 3.99 -8.30
N PRO A 346 2.66 3.38 -7.15
CA PRO A 346 3.03 3.93 -5.86
C PRO A 346 4.54 4.04 -5.68
N SER A 347 4.99 4.86 -4.72
CA SER A 347 6.40 4.83 -4.32
C SER A 347 6.76 3.48 -3.67
N THR A 348 7.99 3.03 -3.92
CA THR A 348 8.64 1.93 -3.21
C THR A 348 9.53 2.43 -2.06
N GLY A 349 9.51 3.74 -1.80
CA GLY A 349 10.27 4.44 -0.76
C GLY A 349 11.66 4.90 -1.20
N ASP A 350 12.24 4.26 -2.22
CA ASP A 350 13.58 4.56 -2.74
C ASP A 350 13.79 3.95 -4.14
N TRP A 351 14.94 4.23 -4.76
CA TRP A 351 15.31 3.73 -6.08
C TRP A 351 16.02 2.36 -6.08
N SER A 352 15.92 1.62 -4.96
CA SER A 352 16.57 0.32 -4.74
C SER A 352 15.66 -0.78 -4.22
N THR A 353 14.44 -0.45 -3.78
CA THR A 353 13.43 -1.39 -3.28
C THR A 353 12.49 -1.78 -4.42
N ALA A 354 12.39 -3.08 -4.70
CA ALA A 354 11.50 -3.59 -5.73
C ALA A 354 10.15 -4.03 -5.15
N GLU A 355 9.07 -3.60 -5.78
CA GLU A 355 7.69 -3.96 -5.42
C GLU A 355 6.90 -4.37 -6.66
N THR A 356 5.67 -4.85 -6.47
CA THR A 356 4.82 -5.27 -7.60
C THR A 356 3.43 -4.67 -7.58
N VAL A 357 2.91 -4.38 -8.78
CA VAL A 357 1.50 -4.06 -9.04
C VAL A 357 0.98 -4.94 -10.17
N SER A 358 -0.33 -4.98 -10.37
CA SER A 358 -0.97 -5.75 -11.43
C SER A 358 -1.78 -4.86 -12.36
N VAL A 359 -1.79 -5.21 -13.64
CA VAL A 359 -2.53 -4.52 -14.71
C VAL A 359 -3.32 -5.52 -15.55
N GLN A 360 -4.54 -5.16 -15.93
CA GLN A 360 -5.34 -5.95 -16.87
C GLN A 360 -4.96 -5.57 -18.30
N LEU A 361 -4.47 -6.51 -19.09
CA LEU A 361 -4.06 -6.27 -20.48
C LEU A 361 -4.73 -7.26 -21.42
N ALA A 362 -5.27 -6.76 -22.53
CA ALA A 362 -5.79 -7.61 -23.59
C ALA A 362 -4.63 -8.17 -24.42
N LEU A 363 -4.43 -9.48 -24.39
CA LEU A 363 -3.40 -10.20 -25.16
C LEU A 363 -4.07 -11.14 -26.17
N LYS A 364 -3.39 -11.35 -27.29
CA LYS A 364 -3.78 -12.24 -28.39
C LYS A 364 -3.04 -13.57 -28.30
N ALA A 365 -3.69 -14.65 -28.69
CA ALA A 365 -3.02 -15.94 -28.83
C ALA A 365 -1.79 -15.80 -29.75
N GLY A 366 -0.67 -16.39 -29.33
CA GLY A 366 0.62 -16.20 -29.98
C GLY A 366 1.45 -15.10 -29.33
N SER A 367 2.31 -14.46 -30.13
CA SER A 367 3.27 -13.44 -29.66
C SER A 367 2.62 -12.07 -29.51
N ASN A 368 2.98 -11.37 -28.43
CA ASN A 368 2.50 -10.05 -28.07
C ASN A 368 3.67 -9.16 -27.65
N THR A 369 3.37 -7.86 -27.55
CA THR A 369 4.27 -6.87 -26.95
C THR A 369 3.56 -6.12 -25.83
N ILE A 370 4.32 -5.75 -24.79
CA ILE A 370 3.88 -4.85 -23.73
C ILE A 370 4.84 -3.66 -23.71
N THR A 371 4.30 -2.45 -23.83
CA THR A 371 5.09 -1.20 -23.85
C THR A 371 4.76 -0.34 -22.64
N PHE A 372 5.78 0.16 -21.96
CA PHE A 372 5.69 1.16 -20.91
C PHE A 372 6.02 2.53 -21.50
N ASP A 373 5.05 3.45 -21.44
CA ASP A 373 5.15 4.77 -22.05
C ASP A 373 4.51 5.84 -21.15
N SER A 374 5.33 6.80 -20.69
CA SER A 374 4.92 7.96 -19.90
C SER A 374 4.79 9.23 -20.75
N GLY A 375 5.02 9.17 -22.07
CA GLY A 375 5.08 10.33 -22.93
C GLY A 375 6.21 11.29 -22.50
N SER A 376 5.85 12.48 -22.07
CA SER A 376 6.78 13.46 -21.49
C SER A 376 6.96 13.35 -19.98
N GLY A 377 6.12 12.55 -19.30
CA GLY A 377 6.20 12.32 -17.87
C GLY A 377 7.38 11.42 -17.47
N TYR A 378 7.47 11.13 -16.18
CA TYR A 378 8.44 10.21 -15.61
C TYR A 378 7.73 8.93 -15.20
N ALA A 379 8.23 7.78 -15.65
CA ALA A 379 7.77 6.45 -15.23
C ALA A 379 8.68 5.86 -14.14
N PRO A 380 8.19 4.85 -13.40
CA PRO A 380 9.05 4.04 -12.55
C PRO A 380 10.07 3.26 -13.39
N ASP A 381 11.13 2.77 -12.76
CA ASP A 381 12.01 1.81 -13.39
C ASP A 381 11.36 0.42 -13.36
N ILE A 382 11.46 -0.33 -14.46
CA ILE A 382 10.82 -1.64 -14.60
C ILE A 382 11.86 -2.74 -14.42
N ASP A 383 11.61 -3.66 -13.50
CA ASP A 383 12.42 -4.86 -13.27
C ASP A 383 11.99 -5.96 -14.25
N ARG A 384 10.75 -6.41 -14.15
CA ARG A 384 10.20 -7.46 -15.02
C ARG A 384 8.69 -7.46 -15.05
N ILE A 385 8.13 -8.22 -15.99
CA ILE A 385 6.72 -8.59 -15.96
C ILE A 385 6.56 -10.09 -15.71
N VAL A 386 5.45 -10.46 -15.08
CA VAL A 386 5.03 -11.84 -14.89
C VAL A 386 3.63 -12.01 -15.48
N VAL A 387 3.52 -12.85 -16.50
CA VAL A 387 2.31 -13.06 -17.29
C VAL A 387 1.74 -14.44 -16.97
N PRO A 388 0.46 -14.55 -16.56
CA PRO A 388 -0.23 -15.83 -16.42
C PRO A 388 -0.25 -16.63 -17.71
N GLN A 389 -0.05 -17.95 -17.63
CA GLN A 389 -0.16 -18.86 -18.78
C GLN A 389 -1.62 -19.13 -19.20
N SER A 390 -2.58 -18.71 -18.38
CA SER A 390 -4.02 -18.80 -18.58
C SER A 390 -4.72 -17.56 -18.01
N VAL A 391 -5.90 -17.26 -18.56
CA VAL A 391 -6.80 -16.18 -18.11
C VAL A 391 -7.56 -16.50 -16.84
#